data_AF-A0A015I675-F1
#
_entry.id   AF-A0A015I675-F1
#
_cell.length_a   1.000
_cell.length_b   1.000
_cell.length_c   1.000
_cell.angle_alpha   90.00
_cell.angle_beta   90.00
_cell.angle_gamma   90.00
#
_symmetry.space_group_name_H-M   'P 1'
#
loop_
_entity.id
_entity.type
_entity.pdbx_description
1 polymer ?
#
loop_
_entity_poly.entity_id
_entity_poly.type
_entity_poly.pdbx_seq_one_letter_code
_entity_poly.pdbx_strand_id
1 'polypeptide(L)' 'MDPVVDSNEAMQCEYISTILHTAVSILGDLVITPQANIIGEENTGCVDYAIKKIISEMLKDKVACRNLGV' A
#
# COMPACT_ATOMS: atom_id res chain seq x y z
N MET A 1 30.10 5.19 -19.77
CA MET A 1 28.78 4.55 -19.68
C MET A 1 28.80 3.73 -18.41
N ASP A 2 28.45 4.36 -17.31
CA ASP A 2 28.32 3.74 -15.99
C ASP A 2 27.22 2.66 -16.04
N PRO A 3 27.34 1.59 -15.24
CA PRO A 3 26.43 0.47 -15.34
C PRO A 3 25.01 0.93 -15.02
N VAL A 4 24.08 0.48 -15.85
CA VAL A 4 22.63 0.70 -15.69
C VAL A 4 22.21 0.32 -14.27
N VAL A 5 21.98 1.34 -13.45
CA VAL A 5 21.27 1.27 -12.17
C VAL A 5 19.78 1.13 -12.50
N ASP A 6 19.41 0.01 -13.13
CA ASP A 6 18.07 -0.61 -12.96
C ASP A 6 18.13 -1.66 -11.82
N SER A 7 19.20 -1.52 -11.02
CA SER A 7 19.44 -1.84 -9.61
C SER A 7 18.46 -2.82 -8.96
N ASN A 8 19.03 -3.93 -8.52
CA ASN A 8 18.57 -4.94 -7.56
C ASN A 8 17.40 -4.56 -6.61
N GLU A 9 17.30 -3.30 -6.19
CA GLU A 9 16.19 -2.74 -5.41
C GLU A 9 14.85 -2.75 -6.17
N ALA A 10 14.82 -2.44 -7.47
CA ALA A 10 13.61 -2.52 -8.30
C ALA A 10 13.11 -3.97 -8.44
N MET A 11 14.03 -4.91 -8.69
CA MET A 11 13.73 -6.35 -8.70
C MET A 11 13.29 -6.85 -7.31
N GLN A 12 13.89 -6.33 -6.24
CA GLN A 12 13.52 -6.67 -4.88
C GLN A 12 12.10 -6.19 -4.55
N CYS A 13 11.74 -4.96 -4.95
CA CYS A 13 10.39 -4.44 -4.81
C CYS A 13 9.36 -5.27 -5.59
N GLU A 14 9.69 -5.74 -6.80
CA GLU A 14 8.79 -6.61 -7.58
C GLU A 14 8.55 -7.96 -6.90
N TYR A 15 9.59 -8.57 -6.33
CA TYR A 15 9.48 -9.82 -5.57
C TYR A 15 8.66 -9.63 -4.29
N ILE A 16 8.92 -8.56 -3.54
CA ILE A 16 8.18 -8.22 -2.31
C ILE A 16 6.71 -7.95 -2.65
N SER A 17 6.43 -7.17 -3.70
CA SER A 17 5.07 -6.89 -4.18
C SER A 17 4.31 -8.17 -4.48
N THR A 18 4.94 -9.12 -5.18
CA THR A 18 4.34 -10.40 -5.54
C THR A 18 3.97 -11.24 -4.31
N ILE A 19 4.87 -11.31 -3.31
CA ILE A 19 4.59 -12.01 -2.05
C ILE A 19 3.43 -11.34 -1.31
N LEU A 20 3.45 -10.02 -1.22
CA LEU A 20 2.40 -9.25 -0.55
C LEU A 20 1.04 -9.46 -1.21
N HIS A 21 0.96 -9.34 -2.54
CA HIS A 21 -0.27 -9.57 -3.29
C HIS A 21 -0.80 -11.00 -3.11
N THR A 22 0.09 -11.99 -3.09
CA THR A 22 -0.28 -13.38 -2.81
C THR A 22 -0.84 -13.54 -1.39
N ALA A 23 -0.18 -12.95 -0.39
CA ALA A 23 -0.63 -12.99 1.00
C ALA A 23 -2.02 -12.36 1.19
N VAL A 24 -2.26 -11.21 0.55
CA VAL A 24 -3.58 -10.56 0.54
C VAL A 24 -4.64 -11.43 -0.13
N SER A 25 -4.30 -12.09 -1.23
CA SER A 25 -5.23 -12.99 -1.92
C SER A 25 -5.60 -14.21 -1.07
N ILE A 26 -4.71 -14.68 -0.19
CA ILE A 26 -4.95 -15.84 0.68
C ILE A 26 -5.78 -15.43 1.91
N LEU A 27 -5.39 -14.36 2.60
CA LEU A 27 -6.02 -13.99 3.86
C LEU A 27 -7.41 -13.38 3.69
N GLY A 28 -7.72 -12.78 2.53
CA GLY A 28 -8.94 -12.00 2.34
C GLY A 28 -8.94 -10.75 3.23
N ASP A 29 -9.75 -9.75 2.87
CA ASP A 29 -9.96 -8.55 3.70
C ASP A 29 -8.69 -7.74 4.07
N LEU A 30 -7.65 -7.80 3.23
CA LEU A 30 -6.46 -6.97 3.33
C LEU A 30 -6.34 -6.06 2.10
N VAL A 31 -5.77 -4.88 2.28
CA VAL A 31 -5.45 -3.94 1.19
C VAL A 31 -3.99 -3.54 1.32
N ILE A 32 -3.26 -3.59 0.19
CA ILE A 32 -1.91 -3.03 0.08
C ILE A 32 -2.00 -1.66 -0.59
N THR A 33 -1.32 -0.69 0.00
CA THR A 33 -1.07 0.61 -0.60
C THR A 33 0.44 0.77 -0.81
N PRO A 34 0.94 0.83 -2.06
CA PRO A 34 2.34 1.14 -2.32
C PRO A 34 2.66 2.60 -1.98
N GLN A 35 3.91 2.86 -1.58
CA GLN A 35 4.47 4.18 -1.25
C GLN A 35 3.55 5.01 -0.35
N ALA A 36 3.37 4.55 0.88
CA ALA A 36 2.47 5.16 1.84
C ALA A 36 3.21 6.02 2.86
N ASN A 37 2.72 7.23 3.08
CA ASN A 37 3.13 8.05 4.22
C ASN A 37 2.37 7.60 5.47
N ILE A 38 3.12 7.31 6.53
CA ILE A 38 2.62 7.00 7.85
C ILE A 38 2.81 8.23 8.73
N ILE A 39 1.71 8.73 9.26
CA ILE A 39 1.69 9.87 10.17
C ILE A 39 1.42 9.30 11.57
N GLY A 40 2.42 9.33 12.43
CA GLY A 40 2.30 9.10 13.87
C GLY A 40 2.04 10.42 14.60
N GLU A 41 1.86 10.34 15.92
CA GLU A 41 1.60 11.50 16.78
C GLU A 41 2.79 12.49 16.80
N GLU A 42 4.01 11.96 16.81
CA GLU A 42 5.24 12.77 16.91
C GLU A 42 6.10 12.71 15.64
N ASN A 43 5.89 11.72 14.77
CA ASN A 43 6.73 11.49 13.59
C ASN A 43 5.91 11.25 12.32
N THR A 44 6.57 11.47 11.18
CA THR A 44 6.07 11.05 9.87
C THR A 44 7.15 10.25 9.18
N GLY A 45 6.76 9.19 8.48
CA GLY A 45 7.66 8.34 7.71
C GLY A 45 7.02 7.89 6.41
N CYS A 46 7.83 7.48 5.45
CA CYS A 46 7.38 6.89 4.19
C CYS A 46 7.80 5.42 4.15
N VAL A 47 6.90 4.54 3.70
CA VAL A 47 7.17 3.11 3.53
C VAL A 47 6.80 2.67 2.11
N ASP A 48 7.55 1.72 1.55
CA ASP A 48 7.31 1.22 0.20
C ASP A 48 5.97 0.49 0.06
N TYR A 49 5.50 -0.16 1.13
CA TYR A 49 4.22 -0.85 1.18
C TYR A 49 3.56 -0.70 2.56
N ALA A 50 2.30 -0.32 2.58
CA ALA A 50 1.46 -0.38 3.77
C ALA A 50 0.35 -1.42 3.58
N ILE A 51 0.18 -2.30 4.57
CA ILE A 51 -0.90 -3.29 4.60
C ILE A 51 -1.92 -2.86 5.65
N LYS A 52 -3.20 -2.83 5.27
CA LYS A 52 -4.30 -2.53 6.18
C LYS A 52 -5.35 -3.62 6.11
N LYS A 53 -5.91 -3.96 7.27
CA LYS A 53 -7.10 -4.81 7.35
C LYS A 53 -8.34 -4.00 6.99
N ILE A 54 -9.16 -4.52 6.11
CA ILE A 54 -10.50 -3.99 5.84
C ILE A 54 -11.32 -4.29 7.08
N ILE A 55 -11.61 -3.25 7.85
CA ILE A 55 -12.59 -3.29 8.92
C ILE A 55 -13.85 -2.63 8.37
N SER A 56 -15.03 -3.19 8.65
CA SER A 56 -16.32 -2.70 8.12
C SER A 56 -16.58 -1.21 8.38
N GLU A 57 -15.92 -0.62 9.38
CA GLU A 57 -15.97 0.81 9.68
C GLU A 57 -15.22 1.66 8.63
N MET A 58 -14.11 1.17 8.07
CA MET A 58 -13.37 1.84 6.99
C MET A 58 -14.15 1.86 5.65
N LEU A 59 -15.14 0.97 5.48
CA LEU A 59 -16.01 0.97 4.31
C LEU A 59 -17.09 2.06 4.39
N LYS A 60 -17.44 2.52 5.59
CA LYS A 60 -18.43 3.60 5.78
C LYS A 60 -17.89 4.94 5.28
N ASP A 61 -16.60 5.21 5.51
CA ASP A 61 -15.96 6.46 5.08
C ASP A 61 -15.77 6.56 3.56
N LYS A 62 -15.69 5.43 2.83
CA LYS A 62 -15.61 5.43 1.36
C LYS A 62 -16.95 5.70 0.65
N VAL A 63 -18.08 5.56 1.34
CA VAL A 63 -19.42 5.89 0.79
C VAL A 63 -19.71 7.40 0.91
N ALA A 64 -19.04 8.12 1.82
CA ALA A 64 -19.27 9.55 2.05
C ALA A 64 -18.73 10.47 0.93
N CYS A 65 -17.79 10.02 0.09
CA CYS A 65 -17.22 10.83 -0.99
C CYS A 65 -17.89 10.64 -2.37
N ARG A 66 -18.95 9.84 -2.50
CA ARG A 66 -19.70 9.69 -3.78
C ARG A 66 -20.91 10.64 -3.90
N ASN A 67 -21.07 11.62 -2.99
CA ASN A 67 -22.14 12.63 -3.07
C ASN A 67 -21.61 14.06 -3.20
N LEU A 68 -20.63 14.30 -4.09
CA LEU A 68 -20.40 15.62 -4.67
C LEU A 68 -20.66 15.51 -6.17
N GLY A 69 -21.94 15.64 -6.52
CA GLY A 69 -22.45 15.45 -7.88
C GLY A 69 -23.92 15.84 -8.01
N VAL A 70 -24.30 17.00 -7.45
CA VAL A 70 -25.26 17.98 -7.99
C VAL A 70 -25.13 19.28 -7.20
#